data_AF-A0A1Y1IWN5-F1
#
_entry.id   AF-A0A1Y1IWN5-F1
#
_cell.length_a   1.000
_cell.length_b   1.000
_cell.length_c   1.000
_cell.angle_alpha   90.00
_cell.angle_beta   90.00
_cell.angle_gamma   90.00
#
_symmetry.space_group_name_H-M   'P 1'
#
loop_
_entity.id
_entity.type
_entity.pdbx_description
1 polymer ?
#
loop_
_entity_poly.entity_id
_entity_poly.type
_entity_poly.pdbx_seq_one_letter_code
_entity_poly.pdbx_strand_id
1 'polypeptide(L)'
;MPSLYESPLYRATAAEFVGSGLFLFTVITTAVNYPAAQALGGANLLAPIGVATVFGVTISTLAYTFGDVSGAHLNPAVTLGFLVRKSIEPTRAALYVTAQL
;
A
#
# COMPACT_ATOMS: atom_id res chain seq x y z
N MET A 1 -6.85 -22.95 5.39
CA MET A 1 -6.74 -21.59 4.82
C MET A 1 -5.93 -21.73 3.54
N PRO A 2 -6.40 -21.22 2.38
CA PRO A 2 -5.59 -21.17 1.17
C PRO A 2 -4.29 -20.39 1.44
N SER A 3 -3.22 -20.73 0.76
CA SER A 3 -1.97 -19.97 0.84
C SER A 3 -2.19 -18.63 0.13
N LEU A 4 -1.88 -17.49 0.77
CA LEU A 4 -1.97 -16.14 0.15
C LEU A 4 -1.04 -15.98 -1.08
N TYR A 5 -0.23 -16.99 -1.40
CA TYR A 5 0.81 -16.95 -2.43
C TYR A 5 0.62 -18.00 -3.53
N GLU A 6 -0.62 -18.38 -3.83
CA GLU A 6 -0.93 -19.29 -4.94
C GLU A 6 -0.79 -18.60 -6.31
N SER A 7 -0.91 -17.27 -6.35
CA SER A 7 -0.76 -16.51 -7.59
C SER A 7 0.68 -16.60 -8.14
N PRO A 8 0.84 -16.72 -9.48
CA PRO A 8 2.13 -16.67 -10.14
C PRO A 8 2.95 -15.45 -9.73
N LEU A 9 4.25 -15.65 -9.54
CA LEU A 9 5.16 -14.62 -9.01
C LEU A 9 5.08 -13.30 -9.78
N TYR A 10 5.07 -13.34 -11.11
CA TYR A 10 4.99 -12.13 -11.94
C TYR A 10 3.69 -11.34 -11.72
N ARG A 11 2.54 -12.02 -11.53
CA ARG A 11 1.24 -11.37 -11.28
C ARG A 11 1.23 -10.71 -9.92
N ALA A 12 1.76 -11.40 -8.92
CA ALA A 12 1.84 -10.89 -7.56
C ALA A 12 2.81 -9.70 -7.44
N THR A 13 3.98 -9.78 -8.08
CA THR A 13 4.94 -8.66 -8.14
C THR A 13 4.36 -7.45 -8.88
N ALA A 14 3.63 -7.66 -9.98
CA ALA A 14 2.94 -6.57 -10.68
C ALA A 14 1.84 -5.93 -9.81
N ALA A 15 1.11 -6.72 -9.03
CA ALA A 15 0.11 -6.22 -8.09
C ALA A 15 0.75 -5.35 -6.99
N GLU A 16 1.91 -5.75 -6.46
CA GLU A 16 2.66 -4.94 -5.49
C GLU A 16 3.15 -3.61 -6.10
N PHE A 17 3.68 -3.64 -7.33
CA PHE A 17 4.11 -2.41 -8.03
C PHE A 17 2.94 -1.44 -8.27
N VAL A 18 1.85 -1.94 -8.86
CA VAL A 18 0.67 -1.12 -9.15
C VAL A 18 0.02 -0.63 -7.86
N GLY A 19 -0.12 -1.49 -6.86
CA GLY A 19 -0.72 -1.14 -5.57
C GLY A 19 0.08 -0.07 -4.83
N SER A 20 1.41 -0.20 -4.74
CA SER A 20 2.28 0.80 -4.11
C SER A 20 2.27 2.12 -4.88
N GLY A 21 2.28 2.07 -6.22
CA GLY A 21 2.14 3.26 -7.06
C GLY A 21 0.82 4.01 -6.83
N LEU A 22 -0.31 3.30 -6.79
CA LEU A 22 -1.63 3.89 -6.52
C LEU A 22 -1.74 4.44 -5.08
N PHE A 23 -1.15 3.73 -4.12
CA PHE A 23 -1.11 4.17 -2.73
C PHE A 23 -0.38 5.50 -2.60
N LEU A 24 0.86 5.56 -3.09
CA LEU A 24 1.68 6.78 -3.05
C LEU A 24 1.06 7.91 -3.85
N PHE A 25 0.54 7.63 -5.05
CA PHE A 25 -0.13 8.65 -5.87
C PHE A 25 -1.29 9.30 -5.11
N THR A 26 -2.17 8.51 -4.50
CA THR A 26 -3.35 9.00 -3.78
C THR A 26 -2.93 9.81 -2.55
N VAL A 27 -2.07 9.22 -1.72
CA VAL A 27 -1.64 9.81 -0.45
C VAL A 27 -0.84 11.10 -0.65
N ILE A 28 0.13 11.11 -1.57
CA ILE A 28 0.99 12.27 -1.81
C ILE A 28 0.16 13.39 -2.44
N THR A 29 -0.74 13.07 -3.37
CA THR A 29 -1.65 14.07 -3.96
C THR A 29 -2.51 14.72 -2.88
N THR A 30 -3.07 13.95 -1.95
CA THR A 30 -3.83 14.50 -0.81
C THR A 30 -2.95 15.37 0.09
N ALA A 31 -1.75 14.92 0.44
CA ALA A 31 -0.85 15.66 1.32
C ALA A 31 -0.36 16.99 0.70
N VAL A 32 -0.05 16.99 -0.60
CA VAL A 32 0.47 18.18 -1.31
C VAL A 32 -0.63 19.22 -1.59
N ASN A 33 -1.85 18.79 -1.91
CA ASN A 33 -2.96 19.72 -2.19
C ASN A 33 -3.64 20.24 -0.92
N TYR A 34 -3.31 19.68 0.24
CA TYR A 34 -3.90 20.06 1.52
C TYR A 34 -3.72 21.55 1.89
N PRO A 35 -2.55 22.19 1.74
CA PRO A 35 -2.39 23.64 1.98
C PRO A 35 -3.23 24.52 1.05
N ALA A 36 -3.47 24.10 -0.20
CA ALA A 36 -4.33 24.83 -1.12
C ALA A 36 -5.81 24.74 -0.68
N ALA A 37 -6.25 23.59 -0.16
CA ALA A 37 -7.58 23.44 0.42
C ALA A 37 -7.76 24.28 1.70
N GLN A 38 -6.71 24.43 2.52
CA GLN A 38 -6.72 25.34 3.68
C GLN A 38 -6.98 26.80 3.28
N ALA A 39 -6.33 27.28 2.22
CA ALA A 39 -6.44 28.67 1.75
C ALA A 39 -7.85 29.04 1.27
N LEU A 40 -8.67 28.05 0.91
CA LEU A 40 -10.07 28.21 0.50
C LEU A 40 -11.06 28.16 1.69
N GLY A 41 -10.57 28.27 2.94
CA GLY A 41 -11.38 28.20 4.15
C GLY A 41 -11.65 26.77 4.65
N GLY A 42 -10.94 25.79 4.12
CA GLY A 42 -11.28 24.37 4.22
C GLY A 42 -10.76 23.59 5.44
N ALA A 43 -9.99 24.15 6.38
CA ALA A 43 -9.50 23.31 7.49
C ALA A 43 -9.21 24.00 8.83
N ASN A 44 -10.08 23.65 9.79
CA ASN A 44 -9.82 23.55 11.22
C ASN A 44 -9.03 22.24 11.53
N LEU A 45 -8.72 22.00 12.81
CA LEU A 45 -8.03 20.84 13.45
C LEU A 45 -8.29 19.42 12.88
N LEU A 46 -9.28 19.22 11.99
CA LEU A 46 -9.65 17.96 11.33
C LEU A 46 -8.74 17.57 10.16
N ALA A 47 -7.78 18.42 9.83
CA ALA A 47 -6.93 18.27 8.68
C ALA A 47 -5.97 17.07 8.68
N PRO A 48 -5.14 16.85 9.73
CA PRO A 48 -4.35 15.63 9.83
C PRO A 48 -5.22 14.37 9.84
N ILE A 49 -6.43 14.49 10.40
CA ILE A 49 -7.42 13.40 10.42
C ILE A 49 -7.85 13.08 8.98
N GLY A 50 -8.14 14.07 8.15
CA GLY A 50 -8.48 13.86 6.73
C GLY A 50 -7.39 13.13 5.95
N VAL A 51 -6.12 13.55 6.11
CA VAL A 51 -4.98 12.86 5.46
C VAL A 51 -4.85 11.42 5.99
N ALA A 52 -4.95 11.22 7.30
CA ALA A 52 -4.91 9.89 7.91
C ALA A 52 -6.07 8.99 7.45
N THR A 53 -7.26 9.55 7.28
CA THR A 53 -8.43 8.85 6.72
C THR A 53 -8.16 8.41 5.28
N VAL A 54 -7.60 9.28 4.42
CA VAL A 54 -7.25 8.90 3.05
C VAL A 54 -6.21 7.77 3.04
N PHE A 55 -5.19 7.84 3.90
CA PHE A 55 -4.23 6.74 4.07
C PHE A 55 -4.93 5.42 4.40
N GLY A 56 -5.77 5.41 5.44
CA GLY A 56 -6.45 4.22 5.93
C GLY A 56 -7.44 3.63 4.94
N VAL A 57 -8.23 4.48 4.26
CA VAL A 57 -9.17 4.04 3.22
C VAL A 57 -8.42 3.48 2.02
N THR A 58 -7.37 4.18 1.55
CA THR A 58 -6.59 3.74 0.39
C THR A 58 -5.94 2.38 0.63
N ILE A 59 -5.28 2.18 1.78
CA ILE A 59 -4.64 0.89 2.07
C ILE A 59 -5.69 -0.22 2.24
N SER A 60 -6.86 0.09 2.82
CA SER A 60 -7.95 -0.88 2.99
C SER A 60 -8.55 -1.30 1.64
N THR A 61 -8.78 -0.34 0.74
CA THR A 61 -9.25 -0.60 -0.63
C THR A 61 -8.25 -1.43 -1.41
N LEU A 62 -6.97 -1.09 -1.35
CA LEU A 62 -5.92 -1.83 -2.05
C LEU A 62 -5.72 -3.23 -1.46
N ALA A 63 -5.81 -3.39 -0.14
CA ALA A 63 -5.78 -4.70 0.52
C ALA A 63 -6.95 -5.58 0.08
N TYR A 64 -8.16 -5.03 -0.02
CA TYR A 64 -9.32 -5.75 -0.55
C TYR A 64 -9.16 -6.12 -2.04
N THR A 65 -8.53 -5.24 -2.82
CA THR A 65 -8.39 -5.42 -4.29
C THR A 65 -7.27 -6.40 -4.66
N PHE A 66 -6.12 -6.31 -3.98
CA PHE A 66 -4.91 -7.07 -4.32
C PHE A 66 -4.58 -8.19 -3.32
N GLY A 67 -5.31 -8.30 -2.22
CA GLY A 67 -5.07 -9.26 -1.15
C GLY A 67 -5.02 -10.71 -1.65
N ASP A 68 -5.98 -11.12 -2.49
CA ASP A 68 -6.04 -12.47 -3.06
C ASP A 68 -4.95 -12.74 -4.12
N VAL A 69 -4.28 -11.69 -4.60
CA VAL A 69 -3.25 -11.79 -5.65
C VAL A 69 -1.85 -11.80 -5.06
N SER A 70 -1.51 -10.87 -4.18
CA SER A 70 -0.16 -10.73 -3.65
C SER A 70 -0.05 -10.84 -2.13
N GLY A 71 -1.17 -10.83 -1.41
CA GLY A 71 -1.22 -10.55 0.03
C GLY A 71 -1.21 -9.05 0.35
N ALA A 72 -1.16 -8.19 -0.68
CA ALA A 72 -1.17 -6.73 -0.59
C ALA A 72 -0.25 -6.17 0.50
N HIS A 73 1.04 -6.50 0.42
CA HIS A 73 2.02 -6.00 1.40
C HIS A 73 2.21 -4.49 1.25
N LEU A 74 2.35 -4.01 0.01
CA LEU A 74 2.43 -2.61 -0.41
C LEU A 74 3.45 -1.76 0.37
N ASN A 75 4.38 -2.42 1.05
CA ASN A 75 5.29 -1.82 2.02
C ASN A 75 6.46 -2.77 2.29
N PRO A 76 7.72 -2.32 2.09
CA PRO A 76 8.90 -3.13 2.35
C PRO A 76 8.99 -3.65 3.79
N ALA A 77 8.60 -2.85 4.78
CA ALA A 77 8.63 -3.25 6.19
C ALA A 77 7.63 -4.37 6.49
N VAL A 78 6.45 -4.33 5.87
CA VAL A 78 5.45 -5.41 5.99
C VAL A 78 6.00 -6.68 5.35
N THR A 79 6.55 -6.58 4.13
CA THR A 79 7.18 -7.72 3.44
C THR A 79 8.29 -8.37 4.26
N LEU A 80 9.19 -7.56 4.83
CA LEU A 80 10.26 -8.06 5.69
C LEU A 80 9.73 -8.68 6.99
N GLY A 81 8.66 -8.14 7.57
CA GLY A 81 7.99 -8.73 8.73
C GLY A 81 7.46 -10.14 8.45
N PHE A 82 6.86 -10.34 7.28
CA PHE A 82 6.40 -11.66 6.82
C PHE A 82 7.58 -12.60 6.51
N LEU A 83 8.69 -12.08 6.00
CA LEU A 83 9.91 -12.84 5.76
C LEU A 83 10.51 -13.36 7.06
N VAL A 84 10.59 -12.52 8.10
CA VAL A 84 11.05 -12.91 9.45
C VAL A 84 10.14 -13.99 10.05
N ARG A 85 8.82 -13.88 9.83
CA ARG A 85 7.84 -14.91 10.22
C ARG A 85 7.88 -16.17 9.35
N LYS A 86 8.77 -16.25 8.35
CA LYS A 86 8.86 -17.36 7.38
C LYS A 86 7.52 -17.63 6.67
N SER A 87 6.71 -16.58 6.50
CA SER A 87 5.39 -16.66 5.86
C SER A 87 5.43 -16.33 4.37
N ILE A 88 6.59 -15.91 3.84
CA ILE A 88 6.85 -15.62 2.44
C ILE A 88 8.23 -16.15 2.06
N GLU A 89 8.39 -16.62 0.82
CA GLU A 89 9.68 -17.09 0.30
C GLU A 89 10.66 -15.91 0.12
N PRO A 90 11.97 -16.05 0.45
CA PRO A 90 12.96 -14.98 0.27
C PRO A 90 12.99 -14.34 -1.12
N THR A 91 12.90 -15.14 -2.19
CA THR A 91 12.91 -14.64 -3.57
C THR A 91 11.72 -13.74 -3.85
N ARG A 92 10.52 -14.17 -3.43
CA ARG A 92 9.29 -13.39 -3.57
C ARG A 92 9.36 -12.10 -2.74
N ALA A 93 9.87 -12.19 -1.51
CA ALA A 93 10.05 -11.02 -0.65
C ALA A 93 11.00 -9.98 -1.27
N ALA A 94 12.13 -10.41 -1.85
CA ALA A 94 13.06 -9.52 -2.53
C ALA A 94 12.40 -8.79 -3.71
N LEU A 95 11.65 -9.52 -4.56
CA LEU A 95 10.94 -8.93 -5.68
C LEU A 95 9.81 -7.98 -5.24
N TYR A 96 9.10 -8.30 -4.15
CA TYR A 96 8.10 -7.40 -3.58
C TYR A 96 8.75 -6.10 -3.11
N VAL A 97 9.85 -6.17 -2.37
CA VAL A 97 10.57 -4.98 -1.91
C VAL A 97 11.03 -4.12 -3.09
N THR A 98 11.59 -4.73 -4.15
CA THR A 98 11.97 -3.99 -5.35
C THR A 98 10.77 -3.36 -6.07
N ALA A 99 9.62 -4.04 -6.10
CA ALA A 99 8.40 -3.51 -6.71
C ALA A 99 7.75 -2.38 -5.90
N GLN A 100 7.99 -2.32 -4.59
CA GLN A 100 7.37 -1.36 -3.67
C GLN A 100 8.13 -0.03 -3.54
N LEU A 101 9.38 0.04 -4.01
CA LEU A 101 10.27 1.20 -3.97
C LEU A 101 10.20 2.01 -5.27
#